data_AF-A0A357VAD3-F1
#
_entry.id   AF-A0A357VAD3-F1
#
_cell.length_a   1.000
_cell.length_b   1.000
_cell.length_c   1.000
_cell.angle_alpha   90.00
_cell.angle_beta   90.00
_cell.angle_gamma   90.00
#
_symmetry.space_group_name_H-M   'P 1'
#
loop_
_entity.id
_entity.type
_entity.pdbx_description
1 polymer ?
#
loop_
_entity_poly.entity_id
_entity_poly.type
_entity_poly.pdbx_seq_one_letter_code
_entity_poly.pdbx_strand_id
1 'polypeptide(L)'
;MSKINIQFTLFSAFYSPLISTMSGGFLKAEGLEPNWSVSPPGKSAIDALLDGSADVVQSALSQGFTTLGKGETPKVKHFAQINEMDGFFVTGRAPDPDFTWKKLD
;
A
#
# COMPACT_ATOMS: atom_id res chain seq x y z
N MET A 1 19.83 -13.55 13.36
CA MET A 1 18.98 -12.55 12.70
C MET A 1 17.61 -13.18 12.53
N SER A 2 16.55 -12.44 12.86
CA SER A 2 15.18 -12.91 12.69
C SER A 2 14.68 -12.50 11.30
N LYS A 3 13.89 -13.34 10.64
CA LYS A 3 13.31 -12.99 9.34
C LYS A 3 12.12 -12.04 9.53
N ILE A 4 11.97 -11.10 8.60
CA ILE A 4 10.77 -10.27 8.47
C ILE A 4 10.24 -10.39 7.04
N ASN A 5 8.98 -10.80 6.91
CA ASN A 5 8.31 -10.98 5.62
C ASN A 5 7.55 -9.70 5.26
N ILE A 6 7.93 -9.09 4.14
CA ILE A 6 7.39 -7.83 3.66
C ILE A 6 6.67 -8.07 2.32
N GLN A 7 5.40 -7.68 2.20
CA GLN A 7 4.70 -7.77 0.91
C GLN A 7 4.39 -6.39 0.33
N PHE A 8 4.72 -6.21 -0.94
CA PHE A 8 4.36 -5.04 -1.73
C PHE A 8 3.03 -5.26 -2.44
N THR A 9 2.18 -4.23 -2.50
CA THR A 9 1.10 -4.21 -3.50
C THR A 9 1.71 -4.03 -4.89
N LEU A 10 2.71 -3.16 -5.01
CA LEU A 10 3.48 -2.95 -6.22
C LEU A 10 4.92 -2.59 -5.87
N PHE A 11 5.90 -3.24 -6.50
CA PHE A 11 7.30 -2.88 -6.36
C PHE A 11 7.65 -1.74 -7.33
N SER A 12 7.66 -0.51 -6.83
CA SER A 12 7.86 0.72 -7.63
C SER A 12 8.71 1.73 -6.87
N ALA A 13 9.46 2.56 -7.61
CA ALA A 13 10.23 3.68 -7.06
C ALA A 13 9.36 4.68 -6.26
N PHE A 14 8.05 4.69 -6.50
CA PHE A 14 7.07 5.44 -5.71
C PHE A 14 7.06 5.04 -4.23
N TYR A 15 7.50 3.82 -3.91
CA TYR A 15 7.61 3.29 -2.54
C TYR A 15 9.07 3.18 -2.09
N SER A 16 9.93 4.07 -2.60
CA SER A 16 11.37 4.05 -2.32
C SER A 16 11.76 4.09 -0.84
N PRO A 17 11.00 4.70 0.11
CA PRO A 17 11.32 4.58 1.53
C PRO A 17 11.34 3.14 2.03
N LEU A 18 10.34 2.31 1.65
CA LEU A 18 10.30 0.90 2.06
C LEU A 18 11.41 0.08 1.37
N ILE A 19 11.70 0.38 0.10
CA ILE A 19 12.83 -0.23 -0.61
C ILE A 19 14.15 0.09 0.09
N SER A 20 14.33 1.35 0.49
CA SER A 20 15.53 1.84 1.19
C SER A 20 15.68 1.22 2.57
N THR A 21 14.58 0.99 3.31
CA THR A 21 14.58 0.26 4.59
C THR A 21 15.21 -1.14 4.43
N MET A 22 14.93 -1.83 3.33
CA MET A 22 15.49 -3.15 3.04
C MET A 22 16.93 -3.08 2.50
N SER A 23 17.19 -2.22 1.50
CA SER A 23 18.48 -2.18 0.80
C SER A 23 19.57 -1.41 1.54
N GLY A 24 19.18 -0.44 2.38
CA GLY A 24 20.09 0.45 3.11
C GLY A 24 20.70 -0.15 4.37
N GLY A 25 20.41 -1.41 4.69
CA GLY A 25 20.95 -2.09 5.88
C GLY A 25 20.27 -1.70 7.20
N PHE A 26 19.21 -0.88 7.17
CA PHE A 26 18.48 -0.46 8.37
C PHE A 26 17.86 -1.65 9.12
N LEU A 27 17.20 -2.58 8.40
CA LEU A 27 16.68 -3.80 9.03
C LEU A 27 17.78 -4.67 9.63
N LYS A 28 18.92 -4.80 8.94
CA LYS A 28 20.06 -5.57 9.42
C LYS A 28 20.65 -4.96 10.70
N ALA A 29 20.68 -3.64 10.82
CA ALA A 29 21.11 -2.94 12.03
C ALA A 29 20.24 -3.30 13.24
N GLU A 30 18.95 -3.54 13.02
CA GLU A 30 17.99 -4.03 14.02
C GLU A 30 17.98 -5.56 14.17
N GLY A 31 18.90 -6.29 13.52
CA GLY A 31 18.97 -7.76 13.58
C GLY A 31 17.91 -8.49 12.76
N LEU A 32 17.25 -7.80 11.82
CA LEU A 32 16.23 -8.33 10.93
C LEU A 32 16.77 -8.61 9.52
N GLU A 33 16.38 -9.75 8.96
CA GLU A 33 16.69 -10.14 7.58
C GLU A 33 15.40 -10.05 6.73
N PRO A 34 15.33 -9.14 5.75
CA PRO A 34 14.13 -9.00 4.94
C PRO A 34 13.97 -10.14 3.94
N ASN A 35 12.78 -10.73 3.92
CA ASN A 35 12.26 -11.52 2.82
C ASN A 35 11.08 -10.75 2.21
N TRP A 36 11.03 -10.57 0.89
CA TRP A 36 9.99 -9.76 0.27
C TRP A 36 9.33 -10.42 -0.93
N SER A 37 8.07 -10.04 -1.18
CA SER A 37 7.27 -10.49 -2.30
C SER A 37 6.36 -9.38 -2.84
N VAL A 38 5.75 -9.61 -3.99
CA VAL A 38 4.69 -8.76 -4.55
C VAL A 38 3.39 -9.56 -4.51
N SER A 39 2.30 -8.93 -4.08
CA SER A 39 0.98 -9.55 -4.05
C SER A 39 0.55 -9.99 -5.47
N PRO A 40 -0.05 -11.18 -5.64
CA PRO A 40 -0.53 -11.62 -6.95
C PRO A 40 -1.60 -10.68 -7.53
N PRO A 41 -1.74 -10.61 -8.86
CA PRO A 41 -2.81 -9.84 -9.50
C PRO A 41 -4.20 -10.19 -8.94
N GLY A 42 -4.97 -9.17 -8.57
CA GLY A 42 -6.32 -9.33 -8.04
C GLY A 42 -6.41 -9.75 -6.56
N LYS A 43 -5.28 -9.88 -5.85
CA LYS A 43 -5.26 -10.12 -4.40
C LYS A 43 -4.82 -8.88 -3.64
N SER A 44 -5.36 -8.70 -2.43
CA SER A 44 -4.90 -7.62 -1.56
C SER A 44 -3.64 -8.08 -0.82
N ALA A 45 -2.64 -7.20 -0.70
CA ALA A 45 -1.49 -7.48 0.16
C ALA A 45 -1.90 -7.65 1.63
N ILE A 46 -3.06 -7.11 2.05
CA ILE A 46 -3.60 -7.31 3.39
C ILE A 46 -3.92 -8.79 3.66
N ASP A 47 -4.28 -9.57 2.64
CA ASP A 47 -4.59 -10.99 2.83
C ASP A 47 -3.39 -11.74 3.42
N ALA A 48 -2.16 -11.35 3.06
CA ALA A 48 -0.94 -11.92 3.60
C ALA A 48 -0.70 -11.58 5.09
N LEU A 49 -1.21 -10.44 5.58
CA LEU A 49 -1.22 -10.16 7.02
C LEU A 49 -2.23 -11.06 7.74
N LEU A 50 -3.37 -11.33 7.11
CA LEU A 50 -4.46 -12.09 7.72
C LEU A 50 -4.16 -13.60 7.78
N ASP A 51 -3.46 -14.13 6.78
CA ASP A 51 -3.04 -15.54 6.74
C ASP A 51 -1.67 -15.80 7.38
N GLY A 52 -0.95 -14.75 7.79
CA GLY A 52 0.34 -14.83 8.48
C GLY A 52 1.54 -15.07 7.56
N SER A 53 1.37 -14.98 6.24
CA SER A 53 2.48 -15.09 5.28
C SER A 53 3.33 -13.82 5.15
N ALA A 54 2.84 -12.68 5.66
CA ALA A 54 3.60 -11.43 5.78
C ALA A 54 3.46 -10.83 7.19
N ASP A 55 4.52 -10.16 7.65
CA ASP A 55 4.56 -9.43 8.92
C ASP A 55 4.19 -7.96 8.73
N VAL A 56 4.59 -7.37 7.59
CA VAL A 56 4.33 -5.97 7.22
C VAL A 56 4.01 -5.90 5.74
N VAL A 57 3.06 -5.03 5.35
CA VAL A 57 2.71 -4.86 3.94
C VAL A 57 2.59 -3.39 3.55
N GLN A 58 2.99 -3.09 2.31
CA GLN A 58 2.69 -1.82 1.66
C GLN A 58 1.28 -1.90 1.08
N SER A 59 0.38 -1.05 1.56
CA SER A 59 -1.00 -0.95 1.07
C SER A 59 -1.50 0.49 1.12
N ALA A 60 -2.54 0.80 0.35
CA ALA A 60 -3.21 2.09 0.36
C ALA A 60 -4.22 2.18 1.53
N LEU A 61 -4.40 3.38 2.09
CA LEU A 61 -5.41 3.64 3.14
C LEU A 61 -6.83 3.32 2.66
N SER A 62 -7.09 3.45 1.36
CA SER A 62 -8.40 3.15 0.75
C SER A 62 -8.85 1.71 0.94
N GLN A 63 -7.93 0.77 1.20
CA GLN A 63 -8.27 -0.62 1.53
C GLN A 63 -9.11 -0.75 2.81
N GLY A 64 -9.06 0.24 3.71
CA GLY A 64 -9.89 0.28 4.92
C GLY A 64 -11.26 0.95 4.74
N PHE A 65 -11.48 1.69 3.64
CA PHE A 65 -12.66 2.56 3.49
C PHE A 65 -13.97 1.79 3.45
N THR A 66 -14.01 0.63 2.78
CA THR A 66 -15.22 -0.20 2.72
C THR A 66 -15.64 -0.70 4.11
N THR A 67 -14.69 -1.14 4.94
CA THR A 67 -14.95 -1.59 6.31
C THR A 67 -15.43 -0.42 7.17
N LEU A 68 -14.75 0.72 7.10
CA LEU A 68 -15.16 1.94 7.81
C LEU A 68 -16.55 2.43 7.37
N GLY A 69 -16.87 2.35 6.07
CA GLY A 69 -18.17 2.74 5.54
C GLY A 69 -19.33 1.86 6.04
N LYS A 70 -19.04 0.64 6.51
CA LYS A 70 -20.01 -0.23 7.19
C LYS A 70 -20.11 0.04 8.70
N GLY A 71 -19.34 0.98 9.23
CA GLY A 71 -19.23 1.22 10.68
C GLY A 71 -18.38 0.17 11.41
N GLU A 72 -17.57 -0.60 10.70
CA GLU A 72 -16.73 -1.66 11.25
C GLU A 72 -15.29 -1.17 11.45
N THR A 73 -14.57 -1.81 12.38
CA THR A 73 -13.14 -1.54 12.60
C THR A 73 -12.27 -2.38 11.66
N PRO A 74 -11.34 -1.79 10.89
CA PRO A 74 -10.39 -2.54 10.07
C PRO A 74 -9.53 -3.51 10.90
N LYS A 75 -9.28 -4.70 10.35
CA LYS A 75 -8.46 -5.75 11.00
C LYS A 75 -6.97 -5.44 11.01
N VAL A 76 -6.54 -4.47 10.20
CA VAL A 76 -5.14 -4.06 10.06
C VAL A 76 -4.99 -2.59 10.43
N LYS A 77 -3.77 -2.22 10.83
CA LYS A 77 -3.42 -0.83 11.18
C LYS A 77 -2.33 -0.32 10.27
N HIS A 78 -2.55 0.83 9.67
CA HIS A 78 -1.51 1.61 9.01
C HIS A 78 -0.77 2.44 10.05
N PHE A 79 0.57 2.38 10.04
CA PHE A 79 1.39 3.02 11.08
C PHE A 79 2.58 3.82 10.54
N ALA A 80 2.93 3.67 9.26
CA ALA A 80 4.05 4.37 8.63
C ALA A 80 3.66 4.82 7.22
N GLN A 81 3.71 6.13 6.98
CA GLN A 81 3.47 6.72 5.68
C GLN A 81 4.69 6.54 4.77
N ILE A 82 4.47 6.07 3.54
CA ILE A 82 5.53 5.86 2.54
C ILE A 82 5.53 6.99 1.49
N ASN A 83 4.35 7.47 1.12
CA ASN A 83 4.16 8.62 0.24
C ASN A 83 2.90 9.40 0.66
N GLU A 84 2.87 10.69 0.33
CA GLU A 84 1.73 11.59 0.60
C GLU A 84 1.09 12.15 -0.68
N MET A 85 1.78 12.01 -1.82
CA MET A 85 1.42 12.69 -3.07
C MET A 85 0.80 11.75 -4.11
N ASP A 86 0.10 10.70 -3.68
CA ASP A 86 -0.72 9.87 -4.57
C ASP A 86 -2.04 10.60 -4.86
N GLY A 87 -1.98 11.60 -5.74
CA GLY A 87 -3.15 12.38 -6.14
C GLY A 87 -4.07 11.58 -7.06
N PHE A 88 -5.37 11.60 -6.77
CA PHE A 88 -6.39 11.12 -7.70
C PHE A 88 -6.79 12.26 -8.64
N PHE A 89 -6.70 12.02 -9.94
CA PHE A 89 -7.02 13.00 -10.96
C PHE A 89 -8.11 12.45 -11.89
N VAL A 90 -9.16 13.24 -12.11
CA VAL A 90 -10.07 13.02 -13.25
C VAL A 90 -9.43 13.69 -14.46
N THR A 91 -9.09 12.90 -15.48
CA THR A 91 -8.45 13.40 -16.70
C THR A 91 -9.36 13.16 -17.90
N GLY A 92 -9.53 14.20 -18.73
CA GLY A 92 -10.29 14.14 -19.97
C GLY A 92 -9.35 14.09 -21.18
N ARG A 93 -9.78 13.41 -22.26
CA ARG A 93 -9.00 13.36 -23.51
C ARG A 93 -8.92 14.72 -24.21
N ALA A 94 -9.93 15.57 -24.03
CA ALA A 94 -10.02 16.92 -24.58
C ALA A 94 -10.48 17.90 -23.48
N PRO A 95 -10.19 19.21 -23.63
CA PRO A 95 -10.69 20.24 -22.71
C PRO A 95 -12.23 20.25 -22.67
N ASP A 96 -12.78 20.32 -21.47
CA ASP A 96 -14.23 20.49 -21.23
C ASP A 96 -14.43 21.70 -20.30
N PRO A 97 -14.58 22.92 -20.84
CA PRO A 97 -14.74 24.14 -20.02
C PRO A 97 -16.06 24.16 -19.25
N ASP A 98 -17.05 23.37 -19.67
CA ASP A 98 -18.37 23.25 -19.04
C ASP A 98 -18.49 21.94 -18.24
N PHE A 99 -17.39 21.43 -17.69
CA PHE A 99 -17.40 20.20 -16.91
C PHE A 99 -18.35 20.30 -15.70
N THR A 100 -19.14 19.25 -15.49
CA THR A 100 -19.95 19.07 -14.28
C THR A 100 -19.85 17.62 -13.83
N TRP A 101 -19.95 17.37 -12.52
CA TRP A 101 -19.91 16.01 -11.96
C TRP A 101 -20.96 15.07 -12.55
N LYS A 102 -22.12 15.60 -12.97
CA LYS A 102 -23.17 14.84 -13.65
C LYS A 102 -22.76 14.21 -14.98
N LYS A 103 -21.65 14.65 -15.57
CA LYS A 103 -21.09 14.03 -16.79
C LYS A 103 -20.35 12.72 -16.51
N LEU A 104 -20.11 12.38 -15.23
CA LEU A 104 -19.50 11.12 -14.79
C LEU A 104 -20.53 10.09 -14.29
N ASP A 105 -21.80 10.49 -14.15
CA ASP A 105 -22.92 9.58 -13.87
C ASP A 105 -23.23 8.73 -15.12
#